data_AF-A0A9P7BMI3-F1
#
_entry.id   AF-A0A9P7BMI3-F1
#
_cell.length_a   1.000
_cell.length_b   1.000
_cell.length_c   1.000
_cell.angle_alpha   90.00
_cell.angle_beta   90.00
_cell.angle_gamma   90.00
#
_symmetry.space_group_name_H-M   'P 1'
#
loop_
_entity.id
_entity.type
_entity.pdbx_description
1 polymer ?
#
loop_
_entity_poly.entity_id
_entity_poly.type
_entity_poly.pdbx_seq_one_letter_code
_entity_poly.pdbx_strand_id
1 'polypeptide(L)'
;MIRQLQSDRNRFLRSKPSLNVRLQHLTILDQQIASLQQELSETLALKANVRWQEAGEKSVKYLKNLYRQRTVEQHITTLRLNDSTDPVESTDRILPIAQQFYQSLFTTDPVDDHQVEHYLADIHDFPQLTDDHTDHLLEPITIEEIIHETARVKNKVSCPGEDGLGYTFLYQLFRYPLCKT
;
A
#
# COMPACT_ATOMS: atom_id res chain seq x y z
N MET A 1 21.09 22.29 0.66
CA MET A 1 21.59 21.64 -0.56
C MET A 1 20.98 22.24 -1.84
N ILE A 2 19.70 22.01 -2.20
CA ILE A 2 19.09 22.57 -3.45
C ILE A 2 19.26 24.09 -3.59
N ARG A 3 18.97 24.87 -2.54
CA ARG A 3 19.12 26.34 -2.57
C ARG A 3 20.54 26.79 -2.84
N GLN A 4 21.54 26.01 -2.41
CA GLN A 4 22.95 26.31 -2.62
C GLN A 4 23.32 26.09 -4.08
N LEU A 5 22.94 24.94 -4.66
CA LEU A 5 23.13 24.67 -6.09
C LEU A 5 22.43 25.70 -6.99
N GLN A 6 21.22 26.13 -6.63
CA GLN A 6 20.51 27.20 -7.33
C GLN A 6 21.24 28.55 -7.22
N SER A 7 21.80 28.86 -6.05
CA SER A 7 22.62 30.06 -5.83
C SER A 7 23.90 30.02 -6.65
N ASP A 8 24.58 28.88 -6.69
CA ASP A 8 25.83 28.68 -7.43
C ASP A 8 25.58 28.72 -8.95
N ARG A 9 24.49 28.13 -9.43
CA ARG A 9 24.00 28.27 -10.80
C ARG A 9 23.77 29.74 -11.18
N ASN A 10 23.05 30.48 -10.33
CA ASN A 10 22.75 31.89 -10.59
C ASN A 10 24.01 32.76 -10.54
N ARG A 11 24.96 32.46 -9.65
CA ARG A 11 26.27 33.11 -9.57
C ARG A 11 27.10 32.85 -10.82
N PHE A 12 27.14 31.61 -11.28
CA PHE A 12 27.81 31.23 -12.53
C PHE A 12 27.23 31.98 -13.73
N LEU A 13 25.90 32.06 -13.86
CA LEU A 13 25.25 32.81 -14.94
C LEU A 13 25.61 34.31 -14.91
N ARG A 14 25.71 34.91 -13.72
CA ARG A 14 26.10 36.32 -13.55
C ARG A 14 27.54 36.60 -13.98
N SER A 15 28.43 35.61 -13.95
CA SER A 15 29.82 35.75 -14.42
C SER A 15 29.95 35.88 -15.95
N LYS A 16 28.84 35.73 -16.70
CA LYS A 16 28.78 35.80 -18.16
C LYS A 16 29.80 34.87 -18.87
N PRO A 17 29.80 33.56 -18.56
CA PRO A 17 30.74 32.61 -19.14
C PRO A 17 30.51 32.45 -20.66
N SER A 18 31.56 32.02 -21.37
CA SER A 18 31.50 31.66 -22.80
C SER A 18 30.52 30.51 -23.03
N LEU A 19 30.02 30.38 -24.27
CA LEU A 19 28.96 29.42 -24.59
C LEU A 19 29.33 27.96 -24.24
N ASN A 20 30.54 27.53 -24.58
CA ASN A 20 31.00 26.16 -24.30
C ASN A 20 31.07 25.87 -22.80
N VAL A 21 31.66 26.79 -22.03
CA VAL A 21 31.75 26.67 -20.56
C VAL A 21 30.35 26.68 -19.95
N ARG A 22 29.46 27.51 -20.48
CA ARG A 22 28.06 27.59 -20.03
C ARG A 22 27.32 26.28 -20.21
N LEU A 23 27.40 25.67 -21.40
CA LEU A 23 26.72 24.41 -21.69
C LEU A 23 27.20 23.29 -20.76
N GLN A 24 28.51 23.12 -20.62
CA GLN A 24 29.06 22.06 -19.76
C GLN A 24 28.68 22.23 -18.29
N HIS A 25 28.89 23.42 -17.72
CA HIS A 25 28.64 23.64 -16.29
C HIS A 25 27.14 23.68 -15.94
N LEU A 26 26.29 24.26 -16.80
CA LEU A 26 24.85 24.28 -16.53
C LEU A 26 24.23 22.89 -16.61
N THR A 27 24.65 22.05 -17.56
CA THR A 27 24.10 20.69 -17.66
C THR A 27 24.33 19.91 -16.36
N ILE A 28 25.52 20.01 -15.77
CA ILE A 28 25.84 19.34 -14.49
C ILE A 28 24.98 19.91 -13.35
N LEU A 29 24.91 21.23 -13.21
CA LEU A 29 24.13 21.86 -12.14
C LEU A 29 22.63 21.61 -12.29
N ASP A 30 22.10 21.67 -13.50
CA ASP A 30 20.67 21.44 -13.80
C ASP A 30 20.30 19.98 -13.56
N GLN A 31 21.16 19.02 -13.91
CA GLN A 31 20.96 17.61 -13.57
C GLN A 31 20.95 17.36 -12.06
N GLN A 32 21.90 17.95 -11.31
CA GLN A 32 21.93 17.81 -9.84
C GLN A 32 20.70 18.44 -9.18
N ILE A 33 20.27 19.63 -9.64
CA ILE A 33 19.06 20.28 -9.15
C ILE A 33 17.83 19.44 -9.47
N ALA A 34 17.72 18.93 -10.69
CA ALA A 34 16.59 18.09 -11.11
C ALA A 34 16.48 16.81 -10.29
N SER A 35 17.61 16.10 -10.08
CA SER A 35 17.67 14.89 -9.27
C SER A 35 17.18 15.14 -7.84
N LEU A 36 17.67 16.20 -7.19
CA LEU A 36 17.25 16.53 -5.81
C LEU A 36 15.80 17.01 -5.74
N GLN A 37 15.31 17.71 -6.75
CA GLN A 37 13.90 18.12 -6.83
C GLN A 37 12.98 16.91 -7.02
N GLN A 38 13.40 15.94 -7.83
CA GLN A 38 12.70 14.68 -8.03
C GLN A 38 12.63 13.88 -6.72
N GLU A 39 13.76 13.65 -6.05
CA GLU A 39 13.80 12.93 -4.77
C GLU A 39 12.92 13.60 -3.71
N LEU A 40 12.94 14.93 -3.63
CA LEU A 40 12.07 15.69 -2.74
C LEU A 40 10.59 15.49 -3.07
N SER A 41 10.24 15.52 -4.35
CA SER A 41 8.87 15.29 -4.82
C SER A 41 8.41 13.88 -4.49
N GLU A 42 9.22 12.86 -4.78
CA GLU A 42 8.92 11.46 -4.50
C GLU A 42 8.73 11.22 -2.99
N THR A 43 9.64 11.72 -2.17
CA THR A 43 9.52 11.63 -0.70
C THR A 43 8.23 12.27 -0.19
N LEU A 44 7.86 13.43 -0.73
CA LEU A 44 6.63 14.11 -0.33
C LEU A 44 5.38 13.41 -0.85
N ALA A 45 5.41 12.86 -2.07
CA ALA A 45 4.31 12.08 -2.62
C ALA A 45 4.06 10.81 -1.80
N LEU A 46 5.13 10.12 -1.39
CA LEU A 46 5.05 8.98 -0.47
C LEU A 46 4.45 9.38 0.88
N LYS A 47 4.99 10.42 1.52
CA LYS A 47 4.48 10.93 2.81
C LYS A 47 3.04 11.40 2.73
N ALA A 48 2.67 12.01 1.61
CA ALA A 48 1.32 12.45 1.35
C ALA A 48 0.43 11.35 0.76
N ASN A 49 0.89 10.09 0.70
CA ASN A 49 0.22 8.89 0.19
C ASN A 49 -0.66 9.18 -1.04
N VAL A 50 -0.01 9.75 -2.07
CA VAL A 50 -0.59 10.17 -3.35
C VAL A 50 -0.91 8.94 -4.20
N ARG A 51 -2.13 8.86 -4.75
CA ARG A 51 -2.55 7.68 -5.54
C ARG A 51 -1.92 7.70 -6.94
N TRP A 52 -1.88 6.54 -7.61
CA TRP A 52 -1.31 6.40 -8.96
C TRP A 52 -1.84 7.43 -9.98
N GLN A 53 -3.13 7.78 -9.92
CA GLN A 53 -3.72 8.80 -10.82
C GLN A 53 -3.12 10.20 -10.60
N GLU A 54 -2.57 10.47 -9.42
CA GLU A 54 -1.94 11.71 -9.01
C GLU A 54 -0.40 11.63 -9.07
N ALA A 55 0.18 10.47 -9.42
CA ALA A 55 1.63 10.24 -9.46
C ALA A 55 2.37 11.09 -10.51
N GLY A 56 1.65 11.75 -11.41
CA GLY A 56 2.19 12.78 -12.31
C GLY A 56 2.48 14.13 -11.64
N GLU A 57 2.02 14.35 -10.41
CA GLU A 57 2.17 15.61 -9.70
C GLU A 57 3.60 15.78 -9.15
N LYS A 58 4.24 16.89 -9.56
CA LYS A 58 5.64 17.23 -9.19
C LYS A 58 5.74 18.50 -8.34
N SER A 59 4.61 19.15 -8.06
CA SER A 59 4.53 20.37 -7.28
C SER A 59 4.82 20.09 -5.81
N VAL A 60 6.08 20.32 -5.42
CA VAL A 60 6.55 20.26 -4.02
C VAL A 60 5.65 21.05 -3.07
N LYS A 61 5.11 22.20 -3.50
CA LYS A 61 4.20 23.02 -2.68
C LYS A 61 2.88 22.28 -2.42
N TYR A 62 2.29 21.72 -3.46
CA TYR A 62 1.05 20.96 -3.36
C TYR A 62 1.25 19.73 -2.45
N LEU A 63 2.29 18.93 -2.71
CA LEU A 63 2.57 17.72 -1.94
C LEU A 63 2.83 18.02 -0.46
N LYS A 64 3.51 19.13 -0.13
CA LYS A 64 3.66 19.60 1.24
C LYS A 64 2.34 19.96 1.91
N ASN A 65 1.44 20.64 1.19
CA ASN A 65 0.14 21.00 1.72
C ASN A 65 -0.71 19.76 1.98
N LEU A 66 -0.70 18.79 1.05
CA LEU A 66 -1.39 17.52 1.18
C LEU A 66 -0.85 16.72 2.38
N TYR A 67 0.48 16.60 2.50
CA TYR A 67 1.12 15.96 3.65
C TYR A 67 0.73 16.63 4.97
N ARG A 68 0.76 17.96 5.04
CA ARG A 68 0.39 18.72 6.24
C ARG A 68 -1.07 18.48 6.61
N GLN A 69 -1.98 18.54 5.64
CA GLN A 69 -3.39 18.27 5.88
C GLN A 69 -3.60 16.87 6.46
N ARG A 70 -2.98 15.85 5.86
CA ARG A 70 -3.06 14.48 6.37
C ARG A 70 -2.43 14.29 7.73
N THR A 71 -1.31 14.95 8.01
CA THR A 71 -0.68 14.89 9.34
C THR A 71 -1.65 15.40 10.41
N VAL A 72 -2.44 16.43 10.12
CA VAL A 72 -3.47 16.94 11.04
C VAL A 72 -4.64 15.97 11.14
N GLU A 73 -5.14 15.45 10.01
CA GLU A 73 -6.27 14.51 9.99
C GLU A 73 -5.97 13.17 10.67
N GLN A 74 -4.74 12.67 10.57
CA GLN A 74 -4.30 11.40 11.16
C GLN A 74 -3.82 11.56 12.61
N HIS A 75 -3.67 12.79 13.10
CA HIS A 75 -3.25 13.03 14.46
C HIS A 75 -4.43 12.77 15.41
N ILE A 76 -4.28 11.76 16.27
CA ILE A 76 -5.22 11.50 17.35
C ILE A 76 -5.04 12.61 18.38
N THR A 77 -5.96 13.58 18.37
CA THR A 77 -5.97 14.71 19.31
C THR A 77 -6.55 14.35 20.65
N THR A 78 -7.53 13.42 20.69
CA THR A 78 -8.18 12.99 21.93
C THR A 78 -8.46 11.49 21.91
N LEU A 79 -8.40 10.88 23.10
CA LEU A 79 -8.72 9.46 23.26
C LEU A 79 -9.37 9.23 24.64
N ARG A 80 -10.26 8.26 24.75
CA ARG A 80 -10.91 7.85 26.01
C ARG A 80 -10.62 6.39 26.30
N LEU A 81 -10.50 6.03 27.57
CA LEU A 81 -10.22 4.66 27.99
C LEU A 81 -11.46 3.76 27.84
N ASN A 82 -12.64 4.28 28.18
CA ASN A 82 -13.92 3.64 28.00
C ASN A 82 -15.05 4.70 27.88
N ASP A 83 -16.28 4.25 27.63
CA ASP A 83 -17.43 5.13 27.44
C ASP A 83 -17.81 5.96 28.69
N SER A 84 -17.29 5.58 29.86
CA SER A 84 -17.54 6.28 31.13
C SER A 84 -16.43 7.26 31.53
N THR A 85 -15.32 7.31 30.80
CA THR A 85 -14.19 8.21 31.08
C THR A 85 -14.17 9.42 30.15
N ASP A 86 -13.87 10.59 30.72
CA ASP A 86 -13.65 11.80 29.94
C ASP A 86 -12.45 11.63 28.98
N PRO A 87 -12.53 12.21 27.77
CA PRO A 87 -11.44 12.15 26.81
C PRO A 87 -10.22 12.94 27.30
N VAL A 88 -9.03 12.41 27.02
CA VAL A 88 -7.74 13.06 27.31
C VAL A 88 -7.08 13.58 26.03
N GLU A 89 -6.43 14.74 26.11
CA GLU A 89 -5.85 15.44 24.95
C GLU A 89 -4.30 15.44 24.93
N SER A 90 -3.67 14.94 25.99
CA SER A 90 -2.21 14.94 26.12
C SER A 90 -1.62 13.64 25.56
N THR A 91 -0.60 13.75 24.70
CA THR A 91 0.13 12.60 24.14
C THR A 91 0.64 11.64 25.22
N ASP A 92 1.14 12.16 26.34
CA ASP A 92 1.65 11.36 27.47
C ASP A 92 0.54 10.53 28.14
N ARG A 93 -0.73 10.94 27.97
CA ARG A 93 -1.92 10.25 28.46
C ARG A 93 -2.57 9.37 27.40
N ILE A 94 -2.51 9.77 26.13
CA ILE A 94 -3.05 9.01 25.00
C ILE A 94 -2.24 7.72 24.76
N LEU A 95 -0.91 7.80 24.84
CA LEU A 95 -0.03 6.65 24.55
C LEU A 95 -0.30 5.43 25.45
N PRO A 96 -0.38 5.56 26.79
CA PRO A 96 -0.73 4.42 27.66
C PRO A 96 -2.10 3.82 27.35
N ILE A 97 -3.11 4.65 27.03
CA ILE A 97 -4.45 4.14 26.72
C ILE A 97 -4.44 3.34 25.41
N ALA A 98 -3.78 3.87 24.36
CA ALA A 98 -3.62 3.17 23.10
C ALA A 98 -2.86 1.84 23.29
N GLN A 99 -1.77 1.86 24.05
CA GLN A 99 -1.01 0.66 24.38
C GLN A 99 -1.88 -0.37 25.10
N GLN A 100 -2.60 0.02 26.16
CA GLN A 100 -3.46 -0.88 26.91
C GLN A 100 -4.54 -1.50 26.02
N PHE A 101 -5.18 -0.70 25.18
CA PHE A 101 -6.20 -1.16 24.25
C PHE A 101 -5.66 -2.21 23.27
N TYR A 102 -4.58 -1.90 22.55
CA TYR A 102 -4.03 -2.83 21.57
C TYR A 102 -3.37 -4.04 22.23
N GLN A 103 -2.77 -3.87 23.41
CA GLN A 103 -2.26 -4.99 24.17
C GLN A 103 -3.38 -5.95 24.53
N SER A 104 -4.52 -5.46 25.03
CA SER A 104 -5.68 -6.30 25.30
C SER A 104 -6.22 -6.98 24.03
N LEU A 105 -6.36 -6.23 22.93
CA LEU A 105 -6.93 -6.74 21.68
C LEU A 105 -6.09 -7.87 21.05
N PHE A 106 -4.77 -7.78 21.19
CA PHE A 106 -3.82 -8.76 20.64
C PHE A 106 -3.28 -9.74 21.68
N THR A 107 -3.73 -9.67 22.93
CA THR A 107 -3.46 -10.70 23.92
C THR A 107 -4.37 -11.88 23.63
N THR A 108 -3.79 -13.07 23.53
CA THR A 108 -4.57 -14.29 23.32
C THR A 108 -5.47 -14.55 24.53
N ASP A 109 -6.77 -14.69 24.28
CA ASP A 109 -7.68 -15.15 25.30
C ASP A 109 -7.34 -16.60 25.68
N PRO A 110 -7.36 -16.96 26.98
CA PRO A 110 -7.19 -18.34 27.38
C PRO A 110 -8.31 -19.19 26.79
N VAL A 111 -7.93 -20.25 26.07
CA VAL A 111 -8.88 -21.23 25.54
C VAL A 111 -9.07 -22.30 26.62
N ASP A 112 -10.32 -22.57 26.99
CA ASP A 112 -10.67 -23.71 27.82
C ASP A 112 -10.83 -24.94 26.92
N ASP A 113 -9.82 -25.83 26.95
CA ASP A 113 -9.82 -27.06 26.15
C ASP A 113 -11.06 -27.91 26.41
N HIS A 114 -11.59 -27.92 27.64
CA HIS A 114 -12.81 -28.67 27.96
C HIS A 114 -14.04 -28.06 27.30
N GLN A 115 -14.11 -26.73 27.20
CA GLN A 115 -15.20 -26.05 26.51
C GLN A 115 -15.13 -26.33 24.99
N VAL A 116 -13.92 -26.35 24.42
CA VAL A 116 -13.71 -26.72 23.02
C VAL A 116 -14.12 -28.17 22.77
N GLU A 117 -13.66 -29.10 23.59
CA GLU A 117 -14.05 -30.52 23.51
C GLU A 117 -15.55 -30.70 23.62
N HIS A 118 -16.21 -30.03 24.57
CA HIS A 118 -17.66 -30.08 24.73
C HIS A 118 -18.39 -29.53 23.51
N TYR A 119 -17.97 -28.36 23.00
CA TYR A 119 -18.54 -27.76 21.79
C TYR A 119 -18.39 -28.68 20.59
N LEU A 120 -17.22 -29.30 20.40
CA LEU A 120 -16.97 -30.22 19.30
C LEU A 120 -17.74 -31.54 19.45
N ALA A 121 -17.94 -32.01 20.68
CA ALA A 121 -18.73 -33.22 20.96
C ALA A 121 -20.19 -33.06 20.56
N ASP A 122 -20.75 -31.85 20.66
CA ASP A 122 -22.14 -31.55 20.29
C ASP A 122 -22.35 -31.44 18.77
N ILE A 123 -21.27 -31.40 17.98
CA ILE A 123 -21.36 -31.37 16.51
C ILE A 123 -21.38 -32.81 15.99
N HIS A 124 -22.57 -33.25 15.60
CA HIS A 124 -22.80 -34.53 14.92
C HIS A 124 -23.10 -34.31 13.43
N ASP A 125 -23.04 -35.40 12.65
CA ASP A 125 -23.46 -35.41 11.25
C ASP A 125 -22.71 -34.43 10.33
N PHE A 126 -21.38 -34.36 10.48
CA PHE A 126 -20.57 -33.64 9.51
C PHE A 126 -20.84 -34.19 8.10
N PRO A 127 -21.13 -33.33 7.11
CA PRO A 127 -21.22 -33.77 5.73
C PRO A 127 -19.88 -34.37 5.34
N GLN A 128 -19.87 -35.68 5.10
CA GLN A 128 -18.69 -36.39 4.60
C GLN A 128 -18.74 -36.41 3.08
N LEU A 129 -17.57 -36.28 2.46
CA LEU A 129 -17.45 -36.52 1.03
C LEU A 129 -17.72 -38.00 0.76
N THR A 130 -18.44 -38.27 -0.32
CA THR A 130 -18.52 -39.61 -0.87
C THR A 130 -17.19 -39.98 -1.49
N ASP A 131 -16.94 -41.27 -1.67
CA ASP A 131 -15.74 -41.75 -2.40
C ASP A 131 -15.68 -41.11 -3.80
N ASP A 132 -16.82 -41.00 -4.49
CA ASP A 132 -16.95 -40.35 -5.80
C ASP A 132 -16.54 -38.87 -5.80
N HIS A 133 -16.99 -38.09 -4.81
CA HIS A 133 -16.56 -36.70 -4.68
C HIS A 133 -15.07 -36.59 -4.34
N THR A 134 -14.54 -37.55 -3.57
CA THR A 134 -13.12 -37.59 -3.21
C THR A 134 -12.27 -37.87 -4.43
N ASP A 135 -12.66 -38.86 -5.23
CA ASP A 135 -11.98 -39.21 -6.48
C ASP A 135 -11.98 -38.02 -7.45
N HIS A 136 -13.13 -37.34 -7.63
CA HIS A 136 -13.22 -36.13 -8.46
C HIS A 136 -12.31 -35.00 -7.96
N LEU A 137 -12.19 -34.78 -6.65
CA LEU A 137 -11.33 -33.72 -6.09
C LEU A 137 -9.83 -34.03 -6.26
N LEU A 138 -9.47 -35.28 -6.50
CA LEU A 138 -8.10 -35.72 -6.75
C LEU A 138 -7.73 -35.69 -8.24
N GLU A 139 -8.70 -35.52 -9.14
CA GLU A 139 -8.42 -35.38 -10.57
C GLU A 139 -7.63 -34.10 -10.87
N PRO A 140 -6.73 -34.12 -11.88
CA PRO A 140 -6.01 -32.92 -12.30
C PRO A 140 -6.97 -31.83 -12.80
N ILE A 141 -6.78 -30.61 -12.31
CA ILE A 141 -7.55 -29.44 -12.78
C ILE A 141 -7.28 -29.23 -14.27
N THR A 142 -8.35 -29.19 -15.05
CA THR A 142 -8.32 -29.00 -16.50
C THR A 142 -8.23 -27.52 -16.89
N ILE A 143 -7.72 -27.24 -18.09
CA ILE A 143 -7.68 -25.87 -18.62
C ILE A 143 -9.10 -25.33 -18.84
N GLU A 144 -10.02 -26.20 -19.24
CA GLU A 144 -11.43 -25.89 -19.45
C GLU A 144 -12.12 -25.41 -18.17
N GLU A 145 -11.87 -26.07 -17.04
CA GLU A 145 -12.36 -25.63 -15.71
C GLU A 145 -11.80 -24.26 -15.33
N ILE A 146 -10.49 -24.04 -15.54
CA ILE A 146 -9.86 -22.75 -15.26
C ILE A 146 -10.49 -21.65 -16.12
N ILE A 147 -10.71 -21.91 -17.43
CA ILE A 147 -11.36 -20.95 -18.32
C ILE A 147 -12.81 -20.69 -17.89
N HIS A 148 -13.54 -21.73 -17.48
CA HIS A 148 -14.92 -21.62 -17.00
C HIS A 148 -15.00 -20.69 -15.78
N GLU A 149 -14.17 -20.92 -14.76
CA GLU A 149 -14.17 -20.14 -13.54
C GLU A 149 -13.67 -18.72 -13.74
N THR A 150 -12.58 -18.54 -14.49
CA THR A 150 -12.05 -17.21 -14.79
C THR A 150 -13.01 -16.37 -15.64
N ALA A 151 -13.85 -16.99 -16.47
CA ALA A 151 -14.89 -16.28 -17.24
C ALA A 151 -15.94 -15.59 -16.34
N ARG A 152 -16.22 -16.15 -15.14
CA ARG A 152 -17.18 -15.59 -14.18
C ARG A 152 -16.68 -14.29 -13.54
N VAL A 153 -15.35 -14.09 -13.51
CA VAL A 153 -14.70 -12.94 -12.88
C VAL A 153 -14.07 -11.97 -13.87
N LYS A 154 -14.14 -12.24 -15.19
CA LYS A 154 -13.53 -11.41 -16.24
C LYS A 154 -13.96 -9.94 -16.25
N ASN A 155 -15.14 -9.62 -15.71
CA ASN A 155 -15.67 -8.25 -15.65
C ASN A 155 -15.59 -7.66 -14.23
N LYS A 156 -15.05 -8.39 -13.25
CA LYS A 156 -14.93 -7.91 -11.87
C LYS A 156 -13.67 -7.06 -11.73
N VAL A 157 -13.85 -5.90 -11.12
CA VAL A 157 -12.75 -5.02 -10.71
C VAL A 157 -12.50 -5.26 -9.23
N SER A 158 -11.38 -5.90 -8.90
CA SER A 158 -10.89 -6.07 -7.53
C SER A 158 -9.51 -5.45 -7.40
N CYS A 159 -9.09 -5.18 -6.16
CA CYS A 159 -7.68 -4.92 -5.91
C CYS A 159 -6.86 -6.15 -6.34
N PRO A 160 -5.74 -5.95 -7.06
CA PRO A 160 -4.84 -7.05 -7.41
C PRO A 160 -4.11 -7.57 -6.18
N GLY A 161 -3.53 -8.77 -6.30
CA GLY A 161 -2.63 -9.33 -5.31
C GLY A 161 -1.26 -8.63 -5.31
N GLU A 162 -0.29 -9.25 -4.65
CA GLU A 162 1.10 -8.76 -4.59
C GLU A 162 1.77 -8.70 -5.98
N ASP A 163 1.27 -9.46 -6.95
CA ASP A 163 1.72 -9.47 -8.34
C ASP A 163 1.19 -8.30 -9.18
N GLY A 164 0.24 -7.51 -8.65
CA GLY A 164 -0.36 -6.39 -9.36
C GLY A 164 -1.34 -6.78 -10.47
N LEU A 165 -1.67 -8.06 -10.62
CA LEU A 165 -2.54 -8.58 -11.69
C LEU A 165 -3.98 -8.79 -11.17
N GLY A 166 -4.96 -8.23 -11.88
CA GLY A 166 -6.38 -8.40 -11.55
C GLY A 166 -6.98 -9.68 -12.14
N TYR A 167 -8.17 -10.09 -11.69
CA TYR A 167 -8.89 -11.27 -12.20
C TYR A 167 -9.09 -11.30 -13.72
N THR A 168 -9.20 -10.13 -14.34
CA THR A 168 -9.29 -9.98 -15.80
C THR A 168 -8.08 -10.60 -16.50
N PHE A 169 -6.89 -10.50 -15.92
CA PHE A 169 -5.67 -11.06 -16.47
C PHE A 169 -5.69 -12.59 -16.51
N LEU A 170 -6.18 -13.24 -15.44
CA LEU A 170 -6.26 -14.70 -15.36
C LEU A 170 -7.08 -15.29 -16.52
N TYR A 171 -8.23 -14.69 -16.82
CA TYR A 171 -9.06 -15.13 -17.95
C TYR A 171 -8.33 -15.02 -19.29
N GLN A 172 -7.58 -13.93 -19.52
CA GLN A 172 -6.83 -13.73 -20.76
C GLN A 172 -5.66 -14.71 -20.89
N LEU A 173 -4.95 -14.97 -19.79
CA LEU A 173 -3.80 -15.86 -19.73
C LEU A 173 -4.15 -17.29 -20.18
N PHE A 174 -5.23 -17.84 -19.64
CA PHE A 174 -5.63 -19.23 -19.94
C PHE A 174 -6.41 -19.37 -21.25
N ARG A 175 -7.13 -18.31 -21.69
CA ARG A 175 -7.88 -18.33 -22.95
C ARG A 175 -6.97 -18.24 -24.19
N TYR A 176 -5.85 -17.53 -24.08
CA TYR A 176 -4.93 -17.31 -25.19
C TYR A 176 -3.56 -17.90 -24.85
N PRO A 177 -3.35 -19.22 -25.04
CA PRO A 177 -2.05 -19.82 -24.80
C PRO A 177 -0.99 -19.12 -25.65
N LEU A 178 0.16 -18.84 -25.04
CA LEU A 178 1.32 -18.27 -25.73
C LEU A 178 1.64 -19.15 -26.93
N CYS A 179 1.75 -18.55 -28.12
CA CYS A 179 2.12 -19.25 -29.34
C CYS A 179 3.34 -20.15 -29.06
N LYS A 180 3.18 -21.45 -29.26
CA LYS A 180 4.30 -22.41 -29.18
C LYS A 180 5.36 -21.96 -30.19
N THR A 181 6.50 -21.48 -29.69
CA THR A 181 7.75 -21.36 -30.46
C THR A 181 8.41 -22.71 -30.60
#